data_AF-A0A2R2WF19-F1
#
_entry.id   AF-A0A2R2WF19-F1
#
_cell.length_a   1.000
_cell.length_b   1.000
_cell.length_c   1.000
_cell.angle_alpha   90.00
_cell.angle_beta   90.00
_cell.angle_gamma   90.00
#
_symmetry.space_group_name_H-M   'P 1'
#
loop_
_entity.id
_entity.type
_entity.pdbx_description
1 polymer ?
#
loop_
_entity_poly.entity_id
_entity_poly.type
_entity_poly.pdbx_seq_one_letter_code
_entity_poly.pdbx_strand_id
1 'polypeptide(L)'
;MRPAAPSVCHHAHRFGAWGRVLELKETNARRTDMAGTSSGEYIQIIAMLVDKLEPADDRDGIAAVAAASAASYATNVGNPGWKRWFEAITAKSVRRADGKSFAKLAATFPGATLRVVGEAKALAFTPMPNDKLPKLLARLQVSGTTLPRLQSVPTSDAGHVEVWLNADLEMTTGKAAAQAAHAFFEWTRLGMLPAAEFPRVRFRAGQDLEQVRDQVGAVAIVDAGRTEIAPGSLTSVALAAGSTPDADRAKDEQ
;
A
#
# COMPACT_ATOMS: atom_id res chain seq x y z
N MET A 1 46.29 21.93 -5.88
CA MET A 1 45.76 20.80 -5.10
C MET A 1 44.27 21.00 -4.90
N ARG A 2 43.42 20.17 -5.51
CA ARG A 2 41.97 20.10 -5.25
C ARG A 2 41.67 18.74 -4.59
N PRO A 3 40.81 18.67 -3.56
CA PRO A 3 40.48 17.38 -2.94
C PRO A 3 39.51 16.58 -3.82
N ALA A 4 39.73 15.26 -3.87
CA ALA A 4 38.91 14.30 -4.59
C ALA A 4 37.55 14.10 -3.90
N ALA A 5 36.49 13.95 -4.70
CA ALA A 5 35.15 13.62 -4.24
C ALA A 5 35.09 12.16 -3.74
N PRO A 6 34.28 11.84 -2.71
CA PRO A 6 34.14 10.48 -2.22
C PRO A 6 33.30 9.63 -3.18
N SER A 7 33.84 8.45 -3.49
CA SER A 7 33.20 7.37 -4.25
C SER A 7 31.95 6.85 -3.54
N VAL A 8 30.78 7.01 -4.17
CA VAL A 8 29.52 6.38 -3.71
C VAL A 8 29.53 4.91 -4.13
N CYS A 9 29.79 4.05 -3.15
CA CYS A 9 29.78 2.60 -3.32
C CYS A 9 28.34 2.11 -3.50
N HIS A 10 27.93 1.81 -4.73
CA HIS A 10 26.65 1.15 -5.03
C HIS A 10 26.73 -0.31 -4.56
N HIS A 11 26.25 -0.59 -3.35
CA HIS A 11 25.99 -1.96 -2.93
C HIS A 11 24.67 -2.43 -3.57
N ALA A 12 24.77 -3.00 -4.76
CA ALA A 12 23.72 -3.83 -5.32
C ALA A 12 23.56 -5.06 -4.41
N HIS A 13 22.54 -5.04 -3.54
CA HIS A 13 22.15 -6.23 -2.80
C HIS A 13 21.66 -7.27 -3.83
N ARG A 14 22.47 -8.32 -4.04
CA ARG A 14 22.08 -9.50 -4.81
C ARG A 14 20.89 -10.15 -4.10
N PHE A 15 19.69 -9.91 -4.60
CA PHE A 15 18.50 -10.66 -4.23
C PHE A 15 18.69 -12.11 -4.67
N GLY A 16 18.78 -13.02 -3.70
CA GLY A 16 18.84 -14.45 -3.94
C GLY A 16 17.60 -14.93 -4.68
N ALA A 17 17.77 -15.94 -5.54
CA ALA A 17 16.72 -16.53 -6.34
C ALA A 17 15.65 -17.21 -5.44
N TRP A 18 14.59 -16.48 -5.11
CA TRP A 18 13.40 -17.03 -4.46
C TRP A 18 12.33 -17.24 -5.52
N GLY A 19 12.49 -18.34 -6.27
CA GLY A 19 11.46 -18.86 -7.15
C GLY A 19 10.25 -19.33 -6.35
N ARG A 20 9.20 -18.51 -6.34
CA ARG A 20 7.78 -18.92 -6.28
C ARG A 20 6.91 -17.72 -6.62
N VAL A 21 6.14 -17.81 -7.70
CA VAL A 21 4.99 -16.95 -7.97
C VAL A 21 3.97 -17.25 -6.89
N LEU A 22 3.69 -16.27 -6.03
CA LEU A 22 2.60 -16.36 -5.06
C LEU A 22 1.43 -15.57 -5.63
N GLU A 23 0.60 -16.26 -6.42
CA GLU A 23 -0.74 -15.78 -6.71
C GLU A 23 -1.55 -15.91 -5.41
N LEU A 24 -1.56 -14.83 -4.61
CA LEU A 24 -2.52 -14.68 -3.53
C LEU A 24 -3.86 -14.36 -4.19
N LYS A 25 -4.55 -15.40 -4.66
CA LYS A 25 -6.01 -15.40 -4.59
C LYS A 25 -6.30 -15.16 -3.12
N GLU A 26 -7.03 -14.11 -2.77
CA GLU A 26 -7.67 -14.04 -1.47
C GLU A 26 -8.49 -15.34 -1.32
N THR A 27 -7.89 -16.36 -0.69
CA THR A 27 -8.44 -17.71 -0.68
C THR A 27 -9.63 -17.72 0.25
N ASN A 28 -10.82 -17.48 -0.30
CA ASN A 28 -12.04 -17.92 0.35
C ASN A 28 -13.18 -18.16 -0.65
N ALA A 29 -13.05 -19.21 -1.45
CA ALA A 29 -14.12 -19.72 -2.33
C ALA A 29 -15.33 -20.32 -1.58
N ARG A 30 -15.60 -19.95 -0.31
CA ARG A 30 -16.71 -20.51 0.49
C ARG A 30 -17.46 -19.50 1.37
N ARG A 31 -17.64 -18.26 0.92
CA ARG A 31 -18.65 -17.34 1.49
C ARG A 31 -19.00 -16.25 0.47
N THR A 32 -19.90 -16.60 -0.45
CA THR A 32 -20.42 -15.72 -1.50
C THR A 32 -21.55 -14.80 -1.06
N ASP A 33 -21.99 -14.84 0.20
CA ASP A 33 -23.07 -13.98 0.67
C ASP A 33 -22.56 -12.97 1.70
N MET A 34 -22.83 -11.69 1.41
CA MET A 34 -22.59 -10.46 2.18
C MET A 34 -21.36 -9.65 1.74
N ALA A 35 -21.62 -8.62 0.91
CA ALA A 35 -20.68 -7.53 0.71
C ALA A 35 -20.43 -6.82 2.06
N GLY A 36 -19.18 -6.81 2.52
CA GLY A 36 -18.77 -6.20 3.79
C GLY A 36 -18.04 -7.16 4.74
N THR A 37 -17.51 -6.60 5.83
CA THR A 37 -16.91 -7.37 6.92
C THR A 37 -17.99 -7.79 7.91
N SER A 38 -17.99 -9.05 8.37
CA SER A 38 -18.91 -9.50 9.42
C SER A 38 -18.49 -9.00 10.80
N SER A 39 -19.43 -8.86 11.74
CA SER A 39 -19.14 -8.35 13.09
C SER A 39 -18.06 -9.20 13.78
N GLY A 40 -17.06 -8.55 14.35
CA GLY A 40 -15.95 -9.19 15.04
C GLY A 40 -14.78 -9.58 14.14
N GLU A 41 -14.90 -9.41 12.80
CA GLU A 41 -13.77 -9.60 11.90
C GLU A 41 -12.67 -8.59 12.20
N TYR A 42 -11.43 -9.09 12.23
CA TYR A 42 -10.26 -8.25 12.41
C TYR A 42 -10.00 -7.47 11.11
N ILE A 43 -9.84 -6.16 11.26
CA ILE A 43 -9.55 -5.24 10.16
C ILE A 43 -8.37 -4.34 10.52
N GLN A 44 -7.51 -4.07 9.55
CA GLN A 44 -6.49 -3.03 9.69
C GLN A 44 -7.10 -1.69 9.30
N ILE A 45 -7.15 -0.73 10.23
CA ILE A 45 -7.52 0.65 9.92
C ILE A 45 -6.27 1.44 9.56
N ILE A 46 -6.35 2.26 8.51
CA ILE A 46 -5.29 3.18 8.11
C ILE A 46 -5.93 4.55 7.87
N ALA A 47 -5.53 5.55 8.63
CA ALA A 47 -5.98 6.93 8.44
C ALA A 47 -5.03 7.65 7.48
N MET A 48 -5.55 8.19 6.39
CA MET A 48 -4.81 9.02 5.44
C MET A 48 -5.17 10.48 5.65
N LEU A 49 -4.16 11.34 5.76
CA LEU A 49 -4.37 12.78 5.78
C LEU A 49 -4.92 13.22 4.41
N VAL A 50 -6.06 13.89 4.43
CA VAL A 50 -6.64 14.56 3.26
C VAL A 50 -6.81 16.02 3.62
N ASP A 51 -5.77 16.80 3.32
CA ASP A 51 -5.82 18.26 3.42
C ASP A 51 -6.44 18.83 2.15
N LYS A 52 -7.42 19.71 2.30
CA LYS A 52 -8.11 20.35 1.16
C LYS A 52 -7.43 21.65 0.71
N LEU A 53 -6.66 22.28 1.60
CA LEU A 53 -5.98 23.54 1.34
C LEU A 53 -4.62 23.27 0.70
N GLU A 54 -3.91 22.28 1.22
CA GLU A 54 -2.59 21.88 0.75
C GLU A 54 -2.55 20.36 0.47
N PRO A 55 -3.26 19.89 -0.57
CA PRO A 55 -3.37 18.47 -0.83
C PRO A 55 -2.04 17.87 -1.29
N ALA A 56 -1.70 16.70 -0.74
CA ALA A 56 -0.60 15.89 -1.26
C ALA A 56 -0.97 15.22 -2.60
N ASP A 57 0.05 14.80 -3.35
CA ASP A 57 -0.14 13.96 -4.54
C ASP A 57 -0.75 12.60 -4.17
N ASP A 58 -1.65 12.09 -5.01
CA ASP A 58 -2.31 10.80 -4.80
C ASP A 58 -1.33 9.62 -4.73
N ARG A 59 -0.24 9.63 -5.51
CA ARG A 59 0.78 8.57 -5.48
C ARG A 59 1.55 8.59 -4.16
N ASP A 60 1.86 9.78 -3.64
CA ASP A 60 2.51 9.94 -2.34
C ASP A 60 1.57 9.54 -1.19
N GLY A 61 0.28 9.86 -1.29
CA GLY A 61 -0.75 9.38 -0.37
C GLY A 61 -0.86 7.86 -0.32
N ILE A 62 -0.93 7.22 -1.48
CA ILE A 62 -0.98 5.76 -1.64
C ILE A 62 0.30 5.12 -1.07
N ALA A 63 1.48 5.68 -1.39
CA ALA A 63 2.76 5.19 -0.87
C ALA A 63 2.85 5.30 0.66
N ALA A 64 2.40 6.42 1.24
CA ALA A 64 2.38 6.62 2.68
C ALA A 64 1.48 5.59 3.38
N VAL A 65 0.30 5.32 2.82
CA VAL A 65 -0.63 4.29 3.34
C VAL A 65 -0.02 2.89 3.28
N ALA A 66 0.58 2.53 2.14
CA ALA A 66 1.22 1.23 1.95
C ALA A 66 2.39 1.04 2.92
N ALA A 67 3.27 2.04 3.03
CA ALA A 67 4.40 2.04 3.96
C ALA A 67 3.95 1.96 5.42
N ALA A 68 2.91 2.71 5.81
CA ALA A 68 2.39 2.68 7.18
C ALA A 68 1.85 1.29 7.53
N SER A 69 1.11 0.66 6.61
CA SER A 69 0.56 -0.69 6.80
C SER A 69 1.67 -1.72 7.03
N ALA A 70 2.67 -1.78 6.15
CA ALA A 70 3.80 -2.70 6.24
C ALA A 70 4.62 -2.46 7.52
N ALA A 71 4.94 -1.20 7.81
CA ALA A 71 5.69 -0.83 9.01
C ALA A 71 4.96 -1.14 10.31
N SER A 72 3.63 -1.03 10.33
CA SER A 72 2.83 -1.36 11.51
C SER A 72 2.96 -2.83 11.89
N TYR A 73 3.09 -3.73 10.91
CA TYR A 73 3.39 -5.13 11.17
C TYR A 73 4.84 -5.32 11.59
N ALA A 74 5.80 -4.80 10.80
CA ALA A 74 7.22 -4.99 11.05
C ALA A 74 7.68 -4.52 12.45
N THR A 75 7.11 -3.42 12.95
CA THR A 75 7.46 -2.86 14.27
C THR A 75 6.74 -3.53 15.44
N ASN A 76 5.73 -4.35 15.19
CA ASN A 76 4.91 -4.98 16.24
C ASN A 76 4.38 -6.36 15.84
N VAL A 77 5.25 -7.21 15.30
CA VAL A 77 4.90 -8.55 14.80
C VAL A 77 4.24 -9.45 15.86
N GLY A 78 4.57 -9.21 17.15
CA GLY A 78 4.04 -9.98 18.28
C GLY A 78 2.62 -9.60 18.72
N ASN A 79 2.03 -8.54 18.15
CA ASN A 79 0.66 -8.16 18.51
C ASN A 79 -0.34 -9.25 18.07
N PRO A 80 -1.18 -9.77 18.98
CA PRO A 80 -2.09 -10.87 18.69
C PRO A 80 -3.14 -10.53 17.62
N GLY A 81 -3.40 -9.24 17.37
CA GLY A 81 -4.29 -8.79 16.30
C GLY A 81 -3.83 -9.22 14.91
N TRP A 82 -2.51 -9.29 14.67
CA TRP A 82 -1.98 -9.78 13.40
C TRP A 82 -2.31 -11.24 13.16
N LYS A 83 -2.13 -12.09 14.18
CA LYS A 83 -2.48 -13.51 14.09
C LYS A 83 -3.96 -13.69 13.74
N ARG A 84 -4.86 -13.00 14.45
CA ARG A 84 -6.31 -13.05 14.18
C ARG A 84 -6.69 -12.55 12.80
N TRP A 85 -5.97 -11.56 12.30
CA TRP A 85 -6.19 -10.97 10.98
C TRP A 85 -5.72 -11.90 9.85
N PHE A 86 -4.58 -12.57 10.00
CA PHE A 86 -4.10 -13.60 9.06
C PHE A 86 -4.97 -14.87 9.05
N GLU A 87 -5.62 -15.19 10.17
CA GLU A 87 -6.62 -16.27 10.26
C GLU A 87 -7.96 -15.90 9.55
N ALA A 88 -8.10 -14.66 9.07
CA ALA A 88 -9.29 -14.12 8.42
C ALA A 88 -8.98 -13.60 6.99
N ILE A 89 -9.88 -12.81 6.40
CA ILE A 89 -9.78 -12.28 5.03
C ILE A 89 -8.75 -11.14 4.85
N THR A 90 -7.87 -10.89 5.82
CA THR A 90 -6.85 -9.83 5.77
C THR A 90 -7.35 -8.44 5.37
N ALA A 91 -8.55 -8.04 5.80
CA ALA A 91 -9.18 -6.78 5.36
C ALA A 91 -8.39 -5.52 5.79
N LYS A 92 -8.27 -4.55 4.89
CA LYS A 92 -7.74 -3.19 5.16
C LYS A 92 -8.80 -2.13 4.87
N SER A 93 -8.92 -1.12 5.73
CA SER A 93 -9.81 0.03 5.54
C SER A 93 -9.01 1.32 5.63
N VAL A 94 -8.84 1.97 4.47
CA VAL A 94 -8.26 3.31 4.37
C VAL A 94 -9.37 4.33 4.59
N ARG A 95 -9.15 5.28 5.50
CA ARG A 95 -10.13 6.28 5.90
C ARG A 95 -9.52 7.67 5.86
N ARG A 96 -10.28 8.66 5.38
CA ARG A 96 -9.83 10.05 5.36
C ARG A 96 -9.87 10.67 6.76
N ALA A 97 -8.84 11.42 7.08
CA ALA A 97 -8.80 12.33 8.22
C ALA A 97 -8.39 13.72 7.73
N ASP A 98 -9.12 14.75 8.14
CA ASP A 98 -8.66 16.14 7.98
C ASP A 98 -7.49 16.44 8.94
N GLY A 99 -6.83 17.59 8.78
CA GLY A 99 -5.67 17.94 9.60
C GLY A 99 -5.94 17.89 11.11
N LYS A 100 -7.09 18.39 11.56
CA LYS A 100 -7.48 18.36 12.98
C LYS A 100 -7.68 16.94 13.49
N SER A 101 -8.40 16.11 12.74
CA SER A 101 -8.65 14.71 13.10
C SER A 101 -7.37 13.91 13.10
N PHE A 102 -6.52 14.09 12.08
CA PHE A 102 -5.24 13.40 11.95
C PHE A 102 -4.29 13.75 13.12
N ALA A 103 -4.12 15.03 13.44
CA ALA A 103 -3.32 15.46 14.58
C ALA A 103 -3.84 14.88 15.91
N LYS A 104 -5.18 14.84 16.08
CA LYS A 104 -5.80 14.22 17.25
C LYS A 104 -5.53 12.71 17.30
N LEU A 105 -5.61 12.00 16.19
CA LEU A 105 -5.28 10.57 16.13
C LEU A 105 -3.81 10.33 16.53
N ALA A 106 -2.88 11.09 15.95
CA ALA A 106 -1.46 10.98 16.25
C ALA A 106 -1.17 11.19 17.75
N ALA A 107 -1.78 12.19 18.37
CA ALA A 107 -1.61 12.48 19.80
C ALA A 107 -2.29 11.45 20.71
N THR A 108 -3.43 10.89 20.29
CA THR A 108 -4.22 9.97 21.13
C THR A 108 -3.69 8.53 21.07
N PHE A 109 -3.09 8.13 19.94
CA PHE A 109 -2.69 6.75 19.69
C PHE A 109 -1.18 6.66 19.42
N PRO A 110 -0.31 6.76 20.45
CA PRO A 110 1.14 6.68 20.27
C PRO A 110 1.62 5.32 19.73
N GLY A 111 0.78 4.27 19.82
CA GLY A 111 1.06 2.96 19.21
C GLY A 111 0.69 2.85 17.73
N ALA A 112 0.09 3.89 17.12
CA ALA A 112 -0.15 3.93 15.68
C ALA A 112 1.15 4.22 14.93
N THR A 113 1.31 3.62 13.76
CA THR A 113 2.52 3.78 12.95
C THR A 113 2.33 4.92 11.95
N LEU A 114 3.05 6.02 12.17
CA LEU A 114 3.11 7.16 11.25
C LEU A 114 4.12 6.91 10.13
N ARG A 115 3.72 7.22 8.90
CA ARG A 115 4.63 7.37 7.75
C ARG A 115 4.33 8.66 7.00
N VAL A 116 5.40 9.19 6.41
CA VAL A 116 5.40 10.45 5.65
C VAL A 116 6.11 10.18 4.33
N VAL A 117 5.51 10.59 3.21
CA VAL A 117 6.08 10.54 1.87
C VAL A 117 5.77 11.87 1.21
N GLY A 118 6.78 12.73 1.03
CA GLY A 118 6.55 14.14 0.69
C GLY A 118 5.63 14.81 1.72
N GLU A 119 4.58 15.47 1.27
CA GLU A 119 3.55 16.07 2.13
C GLU A 119 2.49 15.06 2.61
N ALA A 120 2.45 13.86 2.02
CA ALA A 120 1.47 12.85 2.37
C ALA A 120 1.78 12.21 3.72
N LYS A 121 0.74 11.98 4.53
CA LYS A 121 0.86 11.36 5.87
C LYS A 121 -0.20 10.29 6.06
N ALA A 122 0.21 9.16 6.63
CA ALA A 122 -0.69 8.07 6.99
C ALA A 122 -0.37 7.50 8.37
N LEU A 123 -1.42 7.09 9.09
CA LEU A 123 -1.35 6.41 10.38
C LEU A 123 -1.99 5.03 10.27
N ALA A 124 -1.20 3.97 10.38
CA ALA A 124 -1.70 2.60 10.41
C ALA A 124 -1.83 2.09 11.85
N PHE A 125 -2.88 1.33 12.09
CA PHE A 125 -3.18 0.71 13.38
C PHE A 125 -3.00 -0.81 13.25
N THR A 126 -2.54 -1.47 14.32
CA THR A 126 -2.58 -2.94 14.37
C THR A 126 -4.02 -3.43 14.21
N PRO A 127 -4.25 -4.58 13.54
CA PRO A 127 -5.61 -5.06 13.32
C PRO A 127 -6.40 -5.24 14.60
N MET A 128 -7.69 -4.93 14.53
CA MET A 128 -8.61 -5.03 15.65
C MET A 128 -10.02 -5.40 15.16
N PRO A 129 -10.91 -5.91 16.03
CA PRO A 129 -12.28 -6.22 15.63
C PRO A 129 -13.02 -4.96 15.12
N ASN A 130 -13.70 -5.09 13.99
CA ASN A 130 -14.43 -3.99 13.34
C ASN A 130 -15.61 -3.44 14.18
N ASP A 131 -16.12 -4.22 15.14
CA ASP A 131 -17.20 -3.86 16.07
C ASP A 131 -16.69 -3.28 17.39
N LYS A 132 -15.37 -3.23 17.59
CA LYS A 132 -14.70 -2.67 18.78
C LYS A 132 -13.74 -1.54 18.44
N LEU A 133 -13.97 -0.85 17.32
CA LEU A 133 -13.15 0.30 16.93
C LEU A 133 -13.25 1.42 17.99
N PRO A 134 -12.12 1.99 18.43
CA PRO A 134 -12.12 3.22 19.21
C PRO A 134 -12.94 4.31 18.51
N LYS A 135 -13.71 5.08 19.29
CA LYS A 135 -14.68 6.08 18.78
C LYS A 135 -14.08 7.06 17.75
N LEU A 136 -12.81 7.43 17.91
CA LEU A 136 -12.12 8.31 16.96
C LEU A 136 -11.91 7.64 15.59
N LEU A 137 -11.58 6.35 15.55
CA LEU A 137 -11.40 5.58 14.31
C LEU A 137 -12.74 5.26 13.65
N ALA A 138 -13.74 4.87 14.46
CA ALA A 138 -15.07 4.51 13.99
C ALA A 138 -15.75 5.64 13.20
N ARG A 139 -15.46 6.90 13.53
CA ARG A 139 -16.05 8.10 12.89
C ARG A 139 -15.38 8.51 11.58
N LEU A 140 -14.17 8.06 11.31
CA LEU A 140 -13.47 8.39 10.07
C LEU A 140 -14.24 7.81 8.88
N GLN A 141 -14.33 8.57 7.80
CA GLN A 141 -15.09 8.19 6.61
C GLN A 141 -14.20 7.41 5.65
N VAL A 142 -14.75 6.33 5.09
CA VAL A 142 -14.12 5.61 3.96
C VAL A 142 -14.34 6.38 2.66
N SER A 143 -15.55 6.93 2.48
CA SER A 143 -15.93 7.71 1.30
C SER A 143 -15.25 9.09 1.24
N GLY A 144 -15.08 9.60 0.01
CA GLY A 144 -14.42 10.88 -0.24
C GLY A 144 -12.92 10.89 0.05
N THR A 145 -12.30 9.70 0.14
CA THR A 145 -10.86 9.53 0.30
C THR A 145 -10.21 9.71 -1.07
N THR A 146 -10.02 10.97 -1.46
CA THR A 146 -9.50 11.38 -2.77
C THR A 146 -8.40 12.41 -2.58
N LEU A 147 -7.27 12.21 -3.26
CA LEU A 147 -6.19 13.17 -3.42
C LEU A 147 -6.03 13.49 -4.91
N PRO A 148 -5.54 14.68 -5.28
CA PRO A 148 -5.28 15.04 -6.66
C PRO A 148 -4.02 14.34 -7.20
N ARG A 149 -4.00 14.10 -8.51
CA ARG A 149 -2.76 13.84 -9.24
C ARG A 149 -2.08 15.18 -9.53
N LEU A 150 -0.92 15.43 -8.92
CA LEU A 150 -0.15 16.64 -9.18
C LEU A 150 0.78 16.42 -10.40
N GLN A 151 1.15 17.53 -11.05
CA GLN A 151 2.06 17.50 -12.21
C GLN A 151 3.53 17.33 -11.80
N SER A 152 3.86 17.65 -10.56
CA SER A 152 5.20 17.45 -10.02
C SER A 152 5.56 15.96 -9.97
N VAL A 153 6.86 15.68 -10.06
CA VAL A 153 7.39 14.34 -9.79
C VAL A 153 7.05 13.98 -8.34
N PRO A 154 6.36 12.87 -8.08
CA PRO A 154 5.95 12.49 -6.73
C PRO A 154 7.17 12.01 -5.94
N THR A 155 7.16 12.21 -4.62
CA THR A 155 8.26 11.75 -3.75
C THR A 155 8.40 10.23 -3.77
N SER A 156 7.28 9.53 -3.95
CA SER A 156 7.22 8.07 -4.10
C SER A 156 8.08 7.54 -5.26
N ASP A 157 8.45 8.35 -6.26
CA ASP A 157 9.40 7.95 -7.32
C ASP A 157 10.81 7.63 -6.80
N ALA A 158 11.14 7.93 -5.55
CA ALA A 158 12.38 7.47 -4.93
C ALA A 158 12.33 6.01 -4.42
N GLY A 159 11.15 5.36 -4.41
CA GLY A 159 10.97 4.01 -3.88
C GLY A 159 11.68 2.91 -4.70
N HIS A 160 12.17 1.87 -4.01
CA HIS A 160 12.88 0.73 -4.60
C HIS A 160 12.00 -0.50 -4.86
N VAL A 161 10.72 -0.45 -4.48
CA VAL A 161 9.70 -1.44 -4.83
C VAL A 161 8.68 -0.75 -5.70
N GLU A 162 8.42 -1.30 -6.88
CA GLU A 162 7.32 -0.87 -7.72
C GLU A 162 6.02 -1.46 -7.16
N VAL A 163 5.00 -0.62 -7.02
CA VAL A 163 3.61 -1.03 -6.83
C VAL A 163 2.81 -0.44 -7.97
N TRP A 164 2.42 -1.33 -8.89
CA TRP A 164 1.60 -0.99 -10.03
C TRP A 164 0.13 -1.18 -9.67
N LEU A 165 -0.68 -0.18 -9.97
CA LEU A 165 -2.12 -0.16 -9.79
C LEU A 165 -2.79 -0.20 -11.16
N ASN A 166 -3.84 -1.01 -11.28
CA ASN A 166 -4.60 -1.11 -12.51
C ASN A 166 -5.39 0.19 -12.76
N ALA A 167 -5.00 0.93 -13.80
CA ALA A 167 -5.61 2.19 -14.19
C ALA A 167 -7.02 2.00 -14.78
N ASP A 168 -7.30 0.84 -15.38
CA ASP A 168 -8.57 0.55 -16.07
C ASP A 168 -9.75 0.37 -15.09
N LEU A 169 -9.45 0.21 -13.80
CA LEU A 169 -10.45 0.06 -12.74
C LEU A 169 -10.92 1.40 -12.14
N GLU A 170 -10.31 2.53 -12.54
CA GLU A 170 -10.68 3.89 -12.11
C GLU A 170 -10.89 4.01 -10.59
N MET A 171 -10.03 3.35 -9.82
CA MET A 171 -10.14 3.31 -8.36
C MET A 171 -10.01 4.71 -7.75
N THR A 172 -10.86 5.00 -6.75
CA THR A 172 -10.65 6.17 -5.89
C THR A 172 -9.31 6.04 -5.16
N THR A 173 -8.70 7.16 -4.76
CA THR A 173 -7.40 7.14 -4.04
C THR A 173 -7.43 6.21 -2.83
N GLY A 174 -8.52 6.21 -2.05
CA GLY A 174 -8.66 5.31 -0.89
C GLY A 174 -8.63 3.82 -1.24
N LYS A 175 -9.25 3.42 -2.35
CA LYS A 175 -9.22 2.02 -2.83
C LYS A 175 -7.85 1.66 -3.38
N ALA A 176 -7.29 2.51 -4.23
CA ALA A 176 -5.94 2.35 -4.74
C ALA A 176 -4.91 2.21 -3.59
N ALA A 177 -5.06 3.03 -2.55
CA ALA A 177 -4.25 2.97 -1.34
C ALA A 177 -4.43 1.65 -0.56
N ALA A 178 -5.65 1.13 -0.46
CA ALA A 178 -5.89 -0.17 0.15
C ALA A 178 -5.21 -1.30 -0.64
N GLN A 179 -5.38 -1.33 -1.97
CA GLN A 179 -4.79 -2.35 -2.85
C GLN A 179 -3.26 -2.27 -2.88
N ALA A 180 -2.69 -1.06 -2.88
CA ALA A 180 -1.24 -0.86 -2.73
C ALA A 180 -0.74 -1.34 -1.36
N ALA A 181 -1.50 -1.08 -0.29
CA ALA A 181 -1.17 -1.58 1.04
C ALA A 181 -1.24 -3.11 1.14
N HIS A 182 -2.12 -3.79 0.40
CA HIS A 182 -2.07 -5.26 0.29
C HIS A 182 -0.80 -5.73 -0.42
N ALA A 183 -0.53 -5.21 -1.62
CA ALA A 183 0.60 -5.65 -2.43
C ALA A 183 1.94 -5.40 -1.73
N PHE A 184 2.18 -4.18 -1.24
CA PHE A 184 3.43 -3.82 -0.58
C PHE A 184 3.62 -4.55 0.76
N PHE A 185 2.55 -4.71 1.55
CA PHE A 185 2.62 -5.46 2.81
C PHE A 185 3.05 -6.91 2.57
N GLU A 186 2.43 -7.61 1.61
CA GLU A 186 2.78 -9.00 1.32
C GLU A 186 4.18 -9.11 0.71
N TRP A 187 4.54 -8.20 -0.19
CA TRP A 187 5.89 -8.14 -0.79
C TRP A 187 6.96 -7.97 0.29
N THR A 188 6.79 -6.99 1.19
CA THR A 188 7.74 -6.73 2.30
C THR A 188 7.78 -7.88 3.30
N ARG A 189 6.65 -8.54 3.57
CA ARG A 189 6.57 -9.69 4.48
C ARG A 189 7.33 -10.92 3.94
N LEU A 190 7.36 -11.10 2.62
CA LEU A 190 8.08 -12.20 1.96
C LEU A 190 9.58 -11.90 1.79
N GLY A 191 9.96 -10.63 1.57
CA GLY A 191 11.33 -10.21 1.26
C GLY A 191 12.10 -9.51 2.39
N MET A 192 11.46 -9.19 3.51
CA MET A 192 12.00 -8.43 4.66
C MET A 192 12.79 -7.17 4.25
N LEU A 193 12.13 -6.22 3.58
CA LEU A 193 12.69 -4.87 3.45
C LEU A 193 12.70 -4.13 4.80
N PRO A 194 13.60 -3.16 4.98
CA PRO A 194 13.57 -2.27 6.12
C PRO A 194 12.21 -1.56 6.22
N ALA A 195 11.66 -1.47 7.44
CA ALA A 195 10.39 -0.81 7.71
C ALA A 195 10.36 0.71 7.37
N ALA A 196 11.51 1.29 7.01
CA ALA A 196 11.67 2.69 6.62
C ALA A 196 11.33 2.96 5.15
N GLU A 197 11.24 1.92 4.31
CA GLU A 197 10.97 2.10 2.89
C GLU A 197 9.49 2.38 2.58
N PHE A 198 9.27 3.03 1.44
CA PHE A 198 7.96 3.23 0.81
C PHE A 198 8.03 2.78 -0.65
N PRO A 199 6.91 2.30 -1.24
CA PRO A 199 6.91 1.89 -2.63
C PRO A 199 6.89 3.09 -3.57
N ARG A 200 7.44 2.87 -4.77
CA ARG A 200 7.11 3.67 -5.96
C ARG A 200 5.74 3.25 -6.46
N VAL A 201 4.84 4.22 -6.59
CA VAL A 201 3.46 3.97 -7.01
C VAL A 201 3.27 4.40 -8.45
N ARG A 202 2.83 3.47 -9.31
CA ARG A 202 2.48 3.76 -10.71
C ARG A 202 1.09 3.25 -11.04
N PHE A 203 0.38 4.01 -11.86
CA PHE A 203 -0.85 3.54 -12.51
C PHE A 203 -0.48 3.06 -13.91
N ARG A 204 -0.85 1.83 -14.24
CA ARG A 204 -0.53 1.17 -15.52
C ARG A 204 -1.79 0.51 -16.07
N ALA A 205 -1.81 0.27 -17.38
CA ALA A 205 -2.92 -0.46 -18.00
C ALA A 205 -3.00 -1.87 -17.40
N GLY A 206 -4.19 -2.45 -17.29
CA GLY A 206 -4.38 -3.79 -16.73
C GLY A 206 -3.55 -4.84 -17.47
N GLN A 207 -3.42 -4.69 -18.80
CA GLN A 207 -2.57 -5.56 -19.62
C GLN A 207 -1.09 -5.52 -19.22
N ASP A 208 -0.56 -4.39 -18.73
CA ASP A 208 0.82 -4.30 -18.26
C ASP A 208 1.00 -5.07 -16.94
N LEU A 209 -0.01 -5.02 -16.06
CA LEU A 209 0.00 -5.80 -14.82
C LEU A 209 -0.06 -7.31 -15.13
N GLU A 210 -0.90 -7.73 -16.08
CA GLU A 210 -0.98 -9.14 -16.50
C GLU A 210 0.35 -9.68 -17.02
N GLN A 211 1.16 -8.85 -17.70
CA GLN A 211 2.49 -9.26 -18.17
C GLN A 211 3.48 -9.54 -17.05
N VAL A 212 3.31 -8.91 -15.88
CA VAL A 212 4.27 -8.98 -14.77
C VAL A 212 3.78 -9.79 -13.58
N ARG A 213 2.49 -10.14 -13.50
CA ARG A 213 1.88 -10.80 -12.34
C ARG A 213 2.55 -12.12 -11.94
N ASP A 214 3.04 -12.87 -12.92
CA ASP A 214 3.66 -14.18 -12.73
C ASP A 214 5.20 -14.11 -12.73
N GLN A 215 5.77 -12.91 -12.67
CA GLN A 215 7.22 -12.77 -12.54
C GLN A 215 7.70 -13.31 -11.19
N VAL A 216 8.90 -13.87 -11.18
CA VAL A 216 9.54 -14.34 -9.95
C VAL A 216 9.76 -13.15 -9.02
N GLY A 217 9.24 -13.24 -7.79
CA GLY A 217 9.33 -12.17 -6.80
C GLY A 217 8.26 -11.08 -6.94
N ALA A 218 7.30 -11.24 -7.85
CA ALA A 218 6.10 -10.41 -7.90
C ALA A 218 5.04 -10.88 -6.90
N VAL A 219 4.25 -9.93 -6.40
CA VAL A 219 3.06 -10.17 -5.59
C VAL A 219 1.88 -9.53 -6.29
N ALA A 220 0.99 -10.37 -6.83
CA ALA A 220 -0.24 -9.94 -7.48
C ALA A 220 -1.42 -9.95 -6.48
N ILE A 221 -2.22 -8.89 -6.48
CA ILE A 221 -3.45 -8.79 -5.70
C ILE A 221 -4.64 -8.85 -6.64
N VAL A 222 -5.53 -9.80 -6.38
CA VAL A 222 -6.77 -10.01 -7.13
C VAL A 222 -7.94 -9.83 -6.18
N ASP A 223 -8.89 -8.97 -6.55
CA ASP A 223 -10.06 -8.70 -5.69
C ASP A 223 -10.98 -9.91 -5.60
N ALA A 224 -11.32 -10.36 -4.37
CA ALA A 224 -12.21 -11.50 -4.17
C ALA A 224 -13.71 -11.22 -4.37
N GLY A 225 -14.10 -10.01 -4.74
CA GLY A 225 -15.50 -9.63 -4.94
C GLY A 225 -16.23 -9.18 -3.67
N ARG A 226 -15.49 -8.68 -2.68
CA ARG A 226 -16.07 -8.03 -1.48
C ARG A 226 -16.02 -6.51 -1.53
N THR A 227 -15.46 -5.98 -2.60
CA THR A 227 -15.49 -4.56 -2.92
C THR A 227 -16.48 -4.32 -4.05
N GLU A 228 -16.68 -3.07 -4.42
CA GLU A 228 -17.42 -2.70 -5.62
C GLU A 228 -16.60 -2.89 -6.91
N ILE A 229 -15.34 -3.33 -6.83
CA ILE A 229 -14.52 -3.72 -7.97
C ILE A 229 -15.02 -5.09 -8.46
N ALA A 230 -15.04 -5.30 -9.77
CA ALA A 230 -15.46 -6.57 -10.35
C ALA A 230 -14.63 -7.74 -9.76
N PRO A 231 -15.26 -8.80 -9.23
CA PRO A 231 -14.54 -9.95 -8.68
C PRO A 231 -13.57 -10.55 -9.70
N GLY A 232 -12.38 -10.96 -9.24
CA GLY A 232 -11.34 -11.53 -10.11
C GLY A 232 -10.49 -10.51 -10.85
N SER A 233 -10.71 -9.21 -10.64
CA SER A 233 -9.86 -8.16 -11.22
C SER A 233 -8.48 -8.14 -10.59
N LEU A 234 -7.42 -8.13 -11.42
CA LEU A 234 -6.06 -7.84 -10.99
C LEU A 234 -5.97 -6.34 -10.64
N THR A 235 -5.91 -6.02 -9.34
CA THR A 235 -5.97 -4.65 -8.84
C THR A 235 -4.59 -4.02 -8.72
N SER A 236 -3.58 -4.81 -8.31
CA SER A 236 -2.21 -4.34 -8.15
C SER A 236 -1.18 -5.46 -8.27
N VAL A 237 0.05 -5.08 -8.61
CA VAL A 237 1.23 -5.95 -8.55
C VAL A 237 2.38 -5.20 -7.87
N ALA A 238 3.02 -5.83 -6.88
CA ALA A 238 4.27 -5.34 -6.29
C ALA A 238 5.47 -6.16 -6.77
N LEU A 239 6.59 -5.50 -7.09
CA LEU A 239 7.81 -6.12 -7.60
C LEU A 239 9.05 -5.24 -7.33
N ALA A 240 10.25 -5.82 -7.40
CA ALA A 240 11.48 -5.04 -7.21
C ALA A 240 11.63 -3.98 -8.33
N ALA A 241 12.12 -2.78 -7.99
CA ALA A 241 12.40 -1.75 -8.99
C ALA A 241 13.46 -2.22 -10.01
N GLY A 242 13.25 -1.88 -11.28
CA GLY A 242 14.13 -2.28 -12.38
C GLY A 242 13.91 -3.71 -12.92
N SER A 243 12.94 -4.45 -12.38
CA SER A 243 12.56 -5.79 -12.87
C SER A 243 11.64 -5.76 -14.10
N THR A 244 11.12 -4.58 -14.43
CA THR A 244 10.13 -4.37 -15.49
C THR A 244 10.85 -4.15 -16.83
N PRO A 245 10.38 -4.77 -17.94
CA PRO A 245 10.82 -4.38 -19.27
C PRO A 245 10.63 -2.88 -19.44
N ASP A 246 11.72 -2.17 -19.73
CA ASP A 246 11.79 -0.72 -19.70
C ASP A 246 10.97 -0.11 -20.86
N ALA A 247 9.68 0.17 -20.62
CA ALA A 247 8.82 0.84 -21.59
C ALA A 247 9.09 2.36 -21.67
N ASP A 248 9.76 2.94 -20.67
CA ASP A 248 10.03 4.38 -20.60
C ASP A 248 11.39 4.77 -21.23
N ARG A 249 12.32 3.82 -21.49
CA ARG A 249 13.58 4.10 -22.22
C ARG A 249 13.42 4.43 -23.71
N ALA A 250 12.27 4.16 -24.32
CA ALA A 250 12.09 4.34 -25.76
C ALA A 250 11.76 5.78 -26.18
N LYS A 251 11.70 6.75 -25.26
CA LYS A 251 11.32 8.15 -25.56
C LYS A 251 12.45 9.18 -25.48
N ASP A 252 13.65 8.81 -25.04
CA ASP A 252 14.79 9.73 -24.91
C ASP A 252 15.83 9.60 -26.05
N GLU A 253 15.54 8.83 -27.10
CA GLU A 253 16.43 8.67 -28.28
C GLU A 253 15.81 9.13 -29.62
N GLN A 254 14.94 10.14 -29.61
CA GLN A 254 14.49 10.81 -30.85
C GLN A 254 14.70 12.32 -30.82
#